data_AF-A0A9D3YC35-F1
#
_entry.id   AF-A0A9D3YC35-F1
#
_cell.length_a   1.000
_cell.length_b   1.000
_cell.length_c   1.000
_cell.angle_alpha   90.00
_cell.angle_beta   90.00
_cell.angle_gamma   90.00
#
_symmetry.space_group_name_H-M   'P 1'
#
loop_
_entity.id
_entity.type
_entity.pdbx_description
1 polymer ?
#
loop_
_entity_poly.entity_id
_entity_poly.type
_entity_poly.pdbx_seq_one_letter_code
_entity_poly.pdbx_strand_id
1 'polypeptide(L)'
;MSTQQDKKKLSAKVNILIGLGGCLTTSYFISDVICAPQDHPIRSQLFCTTLFMSGLCTTFMPLLGIRLPVFQSVCSTFLVPLIGMRSDDRWNCKLLKEEALIELNQTSNTSLIQRIPFDANDEKEMFVRVREMMGCLLLASLLEVAVGATGLVGKALRFIGPLSVSVVVSLIGLSLYKIPLEYAQSHWPLTIM
;
A
#
# COMPACT_ATOMS: atom_id res chain seq x y z
N MET A 1 -30.51 -5.36 26.56
CA MET A 1 -30.34 -4.75 25.22
C MET A 1 -29.08 -3.87 25.13
N SER A 2 -28.67 -3.19 26.21
CA SER A 2 -27.42 -2.42 26.30
C SER A 2 -26.15 -3.24 26.07
N THR A 3 -26.02 -4.42 26.70
CA THR A 3 -24.83 -5.29 26.58
C THR A 3 -24.57 -5.83 25.17
N GLN A 4 -25.59 -5.99 24.33
CA GLN A 4 -25.41 -6.38 22.92
C GLN A 4 -24.99 -5.20 22.04
N GLN A 5 -25.42 -3.98 22.39
CA GLN A 5 -25.04 -2.76 21.68
C GLN A 5 -23.59 -2.36 21.99
N ASP A 6 -23.13 -2.60 23.22
CA ASP A 6 -21.73 -2.35 23.60
C ASP A 6 -20.76 -3.36 22.99
N LYS A 7 -21.14 -4.65 22.87
CA LYS A 7 -20.34 -5.64 22.14
C LYS A 7 -20.22 -5.31 20.65
N LYS A 8 -21.30 -4.83 20.01
CA LYS A 8 -21.28 -4.38 18.61
C LYS A 8 -20.39 -3.14 18.43
N LYS A 9 -20.45 -2.18 19.35
CA LYS A 9 -19.58 -0.99 19.35
C LYS A 9 -18.10 -1.37 19.55
N LEU A 10 -17.81 -2.33 20.43
CA LEU A 10 -16.44 -2.80 20.67
C LEU A 10 -15.86 -3.51 19.45
N SER A 11 -16.62 -4.43 18.85
CA SER A 11 -16.19 -5.14 17.63
C SER A 11 -15.97 -4.18 16.46
N ALA A 12 -16.83 -3.16 16.31
CA ALA A 12 -16.65 -2.13 15.30
C ALA A 12 -15.34 -1.33 15.50
N LYS A 13 -15.02 -0.94 16.74
CA LYS A 13 -13.77 -0.23 17.06
C LYS A 13 -12.53 -1.06 16.72
N VAL A 14 -12.54 -2.35 17.04
CA VAL A 14 -11.41 -3.26 16.73
C VAL A 14 -11.21 -3.38 15.23
N ASN A 15 -12.29 -3.56 14.45
CA ASN A 15 -12.19 -3.67 13.00
C ASN A 15 -11.64 -2.38 12.35
N ILE A 16 -12.04 -1.22 12.86
CA ILE A 16 -11.50 0.07 12.41
C ILE A 16 -9.99 0.14 12.70
N LEU A 17 -9.54 -0.27 13.89
CA LEU A 17 -8.12 -0.24 14.26
C LEU A 17 -7.26 -1.12 13.35
N ILE A 18 -7.74 -2.32 13.01
CA ILE A 18 -7.06 -3.22 12.06
C ILE A 18 -7.00 -2.56 10.67
N GLY A 19 -8.09 -1.93 10.23
CA GLY A 19 -8.15 -1.18 8.97
C GLY A 19 -7.17 -0.02 8.88
N LEU A 20 -7.03 0.75 9.98
CA LEU A 20 -6.07 1.85 10.09
C LEU A 20 -4.63 1.35 9.95
N GLY A 21 -4.31 0.21 10.58
CA GLY A 21 -3.00 -0.44 10.42
C GLY A 21 -2.69 -0.78 8.96
N GLY A 22 -3.66 -1.36 8.25
CA GLY A 22 -3.51 -1.66 6.81
C GLY A 22 -3.28 -0.42 5.95
N CYS A 23 -3.96 0.70 6.25
CA CYS A 23 -3.76 1.97 5.55
C CYS A 23 -2.37 2.56 5.82
N LEU A 24 -1.88 2.47 7.06
CA LEU A 24 -0.52 2.91 7.42
C LEU A 24 0.54 2.10 6.68
N THR A 25 0.47 0.77 6.74
CA THR A 25 1.45 -0.12 6.10
C THR A 25 1.53 0.12 4.60
N THR A 26 0.38 0.24 3.93
CA THR A 26 0.32 0.48 2.49
C THR A 26 0.84 1.87 2.11
N SER A 27 0.49 2.91 2.88
CA SER A 27 0.98 4.28 2.67
C SER A 27 2.49 4.43 2.90
N TYR A 28 3.03 3.68 3.86
CA TYR A 28 4.48 3.67 4.10
C TYR A 28 5.21 2.90 3.00
N PHE A 29 4.67 1.74 2.61
CA PHE A 29 5.28 0.91 1.58
C PHE A 29 5.30 1.62 0.22
N ILE A 30 4.19 2.27 -0.17
CA ILE A 30 4.15 3.06 -1.41
C ILE A 30 5.13 4.24 -1.35
N SER A 31 5.29 4.86 -0.18
CA SER A 31 6.27 5.94 0.04
C SER A 31 7.71 5.47 -0.17
N ASP A 32 8.02 4.24 0.22
CA ASP A 32 9.35 3.65 0.02
C ASP A 32 9.58 3.21 -1.44
N VAL A 33 8.53 2.84 -2.19
CA VAL A 33 8.65 2.51 -3.63
C VAL A 33 8.80 3.76 -4.49
N ILE A 34 8.20 4.88 -4.10
CA ILE A 34 8.34 6.17 -4.80
C ILE A 34 9.56 6.99 -4.33
N CYS A 35 10.40 6.40 -3.47
CA CYS A 35 11.63 7.03 -2.95
C CYS A 35 11.39 8.32 -2.14
N ALA A 36 10.25 8.44 -1.47
CA ALA A 36 9.94 9.63 -0.69
C ALA A 36 10.83 9.72 0.58
N PRO A 37 11.49 10.85 0.87
CA PRO A 37 12.27 11.03 2.09
C PRO A 37 11.39 10.95 3.35
N GLN A 38 11.98 10.55 4.49
CA GLN A 38 11.28 10.40 5.77
C GLN A 38 10.69 11.73 6.29
N ASP A 39 11.37 12.85 6.02
CA ASP A 39 10.99 14.17 6.52
C ASP A 39 9.96 14.89 5.61
N HIS A 40 9.55 14.27 4.49
CA HIS A 40 8.70 14.93 3.49
C HIS A 40 7.20 14.84 3.84
N PRO A 41 6.43 15.95 3.72
CA PRO A 41 4.99 15.96 4.06
C PRO A 41 4.13 15.05 3.17
N ILE A 42 4.66 14.55 2.06
CA ILE A 42 3.95 13.64 1.15
C ILE A 42 3.48 12.35 1.84
N ARG A 43 4.25 11.84 2.82
CA ARG A 43 3.94 10.58 3.53
C ARG A 43 2.66 10.72 4.35
N SER A 44 2.50 11.83 5.06
CA SER A 44 1.29 12.10 5.84
C SER A 44 0.11 12.43 4.92
N GLN A 45 0.34 13.11 3.80
CA GLN A 45 -0.69 13.36 2.80
C GLN A 45 -1.23 12.07 2.16
N LEU A 46 -0.37 11.11 1.82
CA LEU A 46 -0.79 9.81 1.30
C LEU A 46 -1.60 9.03 2.34
N PHE A 47 -1.16 9.04 3.60
CA PHE A 47 -1.90 8.39 4.67
C PHE A 47 -3.30 9.00 4.86
N CYS A 48 -3.39 10.32 4.95
CA CYS A 48 -4.66 11.04 5.12
C CYS A 48 -5.61 10.82 3.93
N THR A 49 -5.11 10.88 2.69
CA THR A 49 -5.92 10.65 1.48
C THR A 49 -6.41 9.21 1.39
N THR A 50 -5.58 8.24 1.77
CA THR A 50 -5.94 6.82 1.82
C THR A 50 -7.03 6.55 2.86
N LEU A 51 -6.91 7.13 4.06
CA LEU A 51 -7.96 7.04 5.08
C LEU A 51 -9.27 7.70 4.63
N PHE A 52 -9.17 8.88 4.02
CA PHE A 52 -10.33 9.60 3.52
C PHE A 52 -11.06 8.80 2.44
N MET A 53 -10.32 8.22 1.48
CA MET A 53 -10.89 7.38 0.42
C MET A 53 -11.49 6.08 0.96
N SER A 54 -10.83 5.42 1.92
CA SER A 54 -11.37 4.24 2.62
C SER A 54 -12.71 4.55 3.32
N GLY A 55 -12.82 5.72 3.96
CA GLY A 55 -14.07 6.20 4.56
C GLY A 55 -15.17 6.51 3.53
N LEU A 56 -14.81 7.14 2.41
CA LEU A 56 -15.73 7.41 1.31
C LEU A 56 -16.26 6.11 0.69
N CYS A 57 -15.38 5.17 0.33
CA CYS A 57 -15.76 3.87 -0.22
C CYS A 57 -16.66 3.09 0.75
N THR A 58 -16.32 3.07 2.04
CA THR A 58 -17.13 2.41 3.09
C THR A 58 -18.51 3.05 3.26
N THR A 59 -18.64 4.36 3.03
CA THR A 59 -19.94 5.06 3.07
C THR A 59 -20.75 4.82 1.80
N PHE A 60 -20.09 4.75 0.65
CA PHE A 60 -20.74 4.57 -0.65
C PHE A 60 -21.24 3.14 -0.88
N MET A 61 -20.50 2.14 -0.39
CA MET A 61 -20.84 0.72 -0.53
C MET A 61 -22.23 0.34 0.03
N PRO A 62 -22.66 0.79 1.22
CA PRO A 62 -24.02 0.56 1.72
C PRO A 62 -25.07 1.52 1.10
N LEU A 63 -24.67 2.64 0.48
CA LEU A 63 -25.60 3.58 -0.15
C LEU A 63 -26.02 3.15 -1.57
N LEU A 64 -25.08 2.61 -2.36
CA LEU A 64 -25.33 2.22 -3.76
C LEU A 64 -25.20 0.71 -4.04
N GLY A 65 -24.78 -0.08 -3.05
CA GLY A 65 -24.44 -1.49 -3.23
C GLY A 65 -25.32 -2.48 -2.46
N ILE A 66 -24.70 -3.61 -2.08
CA ILE A 66 -25.31 -4.66 -1.27
C ILE A 66 -25.66 -4.09 0.12
N ARG A 67 -26.90 -4.28 0.60
CA ARG A 67 -27.42 -3.76 1.89
C ARG A 67 -26.67 -4.25 3.16
N LEU A 68 -25.49 -4.84 3.03
CA LEU A 68 -24.63 -5.23 4.14
C LEU A 68 -23.51 -4.20 4.34
N PRO A 69 -23.39 -3.59 5.53
CA PRO A 69 -22.27 -2.73 5.86
C PRO A 69 -20.98 -3.56 5.94
N VAL A 70 -20.12 -3.42 4.93
CA VAL A 70 -18.79 -4.03 4.88
C VAL A 70 -17.76 -2.90 5.01
N PHE A 71 -16.80 -3.07 5.90
CA PHE A 71 -15.68 -2.14 6.04
C PHE A 71 -14.66 -2.44 4.95
N GLN A 72 -14.47 -1.50 4.01
CA GLN A 72 -13.57 -1.65 2.88
C GLN A 72 -12.29 -0.86 3.14
N SER A 73 -11.21 -1.56 3.45
CA SER A 73 -9.87 -1.00 3.58
C SER A 73 -9.08 -1.08 2.27
N VAL A 74 -7.83 -0.61 2.32
CA VAL A 74 -6.86 -0.89 1.26
C VAL A 74 -6.60 -2.40 1.15
N CYS A 75 -6.43 -2.90 -0.07
CA CYS A 75 -6.13 -4.31 -0.33
C CYS A 75 -4.62 -4.55 -0.25
N SER A 76 -4.19 -5.47 0.63
CA SER A 76 -2.78 -5.89 0.73
C SER A 76 -2.30 -6.71 -0.47
N THR A 77 -3.20 -7.20 -1.31
CA THR A 77 -2.86 -7.93 -2.54
C THR A 77 -2.09 -7.06 -3.54
N PHE A 78 -2.30 -5.74 -3.53
CA PHE A 78 -1.53 -4.80 -4.37
C PHE A 78 -0.07 -4.65 -3.90
N LEU A 79 0.27 -5.09 -2.69
CA LEU A 79 1.66 -5.06 -2.22
C LEU A 79 2.54 -6.05 -2.99
N VAL A 80 1.99 -7.21 -3.38
CA VAL A 80 2.74 -8.23 -4.16
C VAL A 80 3.29 -7.67 -5.48
N PRO A 81 2.47 -7.08 -6.38
CA PRO A 81 3.00 -6.50 -7.60
C PRO A 81 3.92 -5.32 -7.33
N LEU A 82 3.72 -4.54 -6.24
CA LEU A 82 4.64 -3.46 -5.88
C LEU A 82 6.02 -3.97 -5.45
N ILE A 83 6.10 -5.11 -4.74
CA ILE A 83 7.39 -5.78 -4.44
C ILE A 83 8.07 -6.21 -5.75
N GLY A 84 7.29 -6.73 -6.70
CA GLY A 84 7.79 -7.07 -8.04
C GLY A 84 8.32 -5.86 -8.79
N MET A 85 7.57 -4.76 -8.81
CA MET A 85 8.00 -3.50 -9.42
C MET A 85 9.29 -2.98 -8.76
N ARG A 86 9.40 -3.03 -7.43
CA ARG A 86 10.60 -2.61 -6.68
C ARG A 86 11.85 -3.40 -7.03
N SER A 87 11.72 -4.63 -7.52
CA SER A 87 12.86 -5.46 -7.92
C SER A 87 13.44 -5.10 -9.30
N ASP A 88 12.71 -4.31 -10.09
CA ASP A 88 13.19 -3.78 -11.37
C ASP A 88 14.10 -2.57 -11.13
N ASP A 89 15.22 -2.49 -11.87
CA ASP A 89 16.20 -1.41 -11.78
C ASP A 89 15.56 -0.03 -11.98
N ARG A 90 14.52 0.04 -12.84
CA ARG A 90 13.80 1.30 -13.07
C ARG A 90 13.10 1.84 -11.83
N TRP A 91 12.81 1.04 -10.81
CA TRP A 91 12.08 1.46 -9.60
C TRP A 91 12.95 1.36 -8.35
N ASN A 92 14.25 1.13 -8.52
CA ASN A 92 15.17 1.00 -7.40
C ASN A 92 15.72 2.37 -6.98
N CYS A 93 15.30 2.83 -5.80
CA CYS A 93 15.74 4.10 -5.21
C CYS A 93 17.25 4.20 -4.95
N LYS A 94 18.00 3.08 -5.00
CA LYS A 94 19.45 3.09 -4.81
C LYS A 94 20.21 3.59 -6.04
N LEU A 95 19.66 3.42 -7.25
CA LEU A 95 20.34 3.84 -8.48
C LEU A 95 20.44 5.37 -8.56
N LEU A 96 19.35 6.09 -8.22
CA LEU A 96 19.34 7.56 -8.11
C LEU A 96 20.42 8.11 -7.16
N LYS A 97 20.79 7.33 -6.13
CA LYS A 97 21.83 7.72 -5.17
C LYS A 97 23.24 7.53 -5.72
N GLU A 98 23.46 6.56 -6.61
CA GLU A 98 24.75 6.28 -7.24
C GLU A 98 25.10 7.33 -8.30
N GLU A 99 24.11 7.82 -9.06
CA GLU A 99 24.31 8.88 -10.08
C GLU A 99 24.75 10.19 -9.42
N ALA A 100 24.17 10.52 -8.26
CA ALA A 100 24.57 11.67 -7.44
C ALA A 100 25.98 11.52 -6.83
N LEU A 101 26.50 10.30 -6.64
CA LEU A 101 27.87 10.08 -6.16
C LEU A 101 28.92 10.22 -7.27
N ILE A 102 28.55 9.98 -8.54
CA ILE A 102 29.49 10.10 -9.68
C ILE A 102 29.86 11.57 -9.95
N GLU A 103 28.92 12.52 -9.76
CA GLU A 103 29.26 13.96 -9.80
C GLU A 103 30.10 14.42 -8.60
N LEU A 104 30.05 13.69 -7.46
CA LEU A 104 30.81 14.03 -6.25
C LEU A 104 32.22 13.47 -6.20
N ASN A 105 32.50 12.36 -6.89
CA ASN A 105 33.85 11.81 -6.97
C ASN A 105 34.83 12.73 -7.72
N GLN A 106 34.32 13.72 -8.46
CA GLN A 106 35.16 14.74 -9.11
C GLN A 106 35.47 15.95 -8.23
N THR A 107 34.93 16.05 -7.01
CA THR A 107 35.22 17.16 -6.08
C THR A 107 35.85 16.64 -4.79
N SER A 108 37.17 16.70 -4.75
CA SER A 108 38.04 16.27 -3.65
C SER A 108 37.68 16.83 -2.27
N ASN A 109 37.70 15.94 -1.27
CA ASN A 109 37.94 16.19 0.17
C ASN A 109 37.04 17.18 0.90
N THR A 110 35.85 16.75 1.34
CA THR A 110 35.27 17.18 2.63
C THR A 110 34.35 16.10 3.17
N SER A 111 34.76 15.50 4.29
CA SER A 111 33.95 14.63 5.13
C SER A 111 32.94 15.46 5.92
N LEU A 112 31.80 15.79 5.34
CA LEU A 112 30.56 16.03 6.08
C LEU A 112 29.40 15.53 5.22
N ILE A 113 28.71 14.53 5.77
CA ILE A 113 27.44 13.94 5.34
C ILE A 113 26.68 14.86 4.37
N GLN A 114 26.86 14.63 3.07
CA GLN A 114 25.99 15.23 2.07
C GLN A 114 24.60 14.62 2.25
N ARG A 115 23.75 15.33 3.00
CA ARG A 115 22.31 15.22 2.78
C ARG A 115 22.12 15.59 1.32
N ILE A 116 21.89 14.58 0.48
CA ILE A 116 21.52 14.80 -0.92
C ILE A 116 20.28 15.70 -0.86
N PRO A 117 20.36 16.96 -1.32
CA PRO A 117 19.17 17.79 -1.41
C PRO A 117 18.23 17.06 -2.37
N PHE A 118 17.05 16.72 -1.87
CA PHE A 118 15.93 16.26 -2.68
C PHE A 118 15.71 17.31 -3.77
N ASP A 119 16.12 16.98 -4.99
CA ASP A 119 16.18 17.92 -6.11
C ASP A 119 14.77 18.16 -6.66
N ALA A 120 14.53 19.30 -7.29
CA ALA A 120 13.24 19.60 -7.92
C ALA A 120 12.85 18.60 -9.02
N ASN A 121 13.80 17.79 -9.51
CA ASN A 121 13.54 16.69 -10.43
C ASN A 121 13.11 15.39 -9.71
N ASP A 122 13.55 15.14 -8.47
CA ASP A 122 13.13 13.98 -7.67
C ASP A 122 11.63 14.05 -7.31
N GLU A 123 11.13 15.25 -6.98
CA GLU A 123 9.71 15.46 -6.69
C GLU A 123 8.84 15.13 -7.91
N LYS A 124 9.27 15.56 -9.10
CA LYS A 124 8.55 15.29 -10.35
C LYS A 124 8.54 13.81 -10.66
N GLU A 125 9.67 13.12 -10.48
CA GLU A 125 9.75 11.68 -10.72
C GLU A 125 8.80 10.92 -9.78
N MET A 126 8.79 11.25 -8.48
CA MET A 126 7.90 10.65 -7.50
C MET A 126 6.42 10.74 -7.93
N PHE A 127 5.97 11.91 -8.41
CA PHE A 127 4.60 12.09 -8.90
C PHE A 127 4.31 11.31 -10.20
N VAL A 128 5.29 11.15 -11.08
CA VAL A 128 5.16 10.31 -12.29
C VAL A 128 4.97 8.85 -11.89
N ARG A 129 5.77 8.33 -10.96
CA ARG A 129 5.67 6.96 -10.43
C ARG A 129 4.29 6.67 -9.82
N VAL A 130 3.78 7.59 -9.00
CA VAL A 130 2.42 7.48 -8.41
C VAL A 130 1.36 7.47 -9.51
N ARG A 131 1.49 8.32 -10.53
CA ARG A 131 0.54 8.42 -11.64
C ARG A 131 0.48 7.14 -12.47
N GLU A 132 1.63 6.54 -12.75
CA GLU A 132 1.71 5.26 -13.48
C GLU A 132 0.99 4.14 -12.71
N MET A 133 1.26 4.01 -11.41
CA MET A 133 0.59 3.01 -10.57
C MET A 133 -0.93 3.21 -10.49
N MET A 134 -1.36 4.46 -10.27
CA MET A 134 -2.78 4.82 -10.23
C MET A 134 -3.48 4.58 -11.58
N GLY A 135 -2.78 4.84 -12.69
CA GLY A 135 -3.29 4.57 -14.04
C GLY A 135 -3.51 3.07 -14.28
N CYS A 136 -2.55 2.23 -13.87
CA CYS A 136 -2.71 0.77 -13.93
C CYS A 136 -3.87 0.28 -13.06
N LEU A 137 -4.04 0.83 -11.85
CA LEU A 137 -5.15 0.51 -10.95
C LEU A 137 -6.51 0.91 -11.55
N LEU A 138 -6.58 2.07 -12.20
CA LEU A 138 -7.79 2.53 -12.87
C LEU A 138 -8.19 1.59 -14.02
N LEU A 139 -7.23 1.18 -14.86
CA LEU A 139 -7.47 0.21 -15.94
C LEU A 139 -7.88 -1.17 -15.41
N ALA A 140 -7.22 -1.64 -14.35
CA ALA A 140 -7.57 -2.89 -13.68
C ALA A 140 -9.01 -2.85 -13.15
N SER A 141 -9.40 -1.75 -12.51
CA SER A 141 -10.76 -1.57 -12.00
C SER A 141 -11.81 -1.53 -13.11
N LEU A 142 -11.53 -0.87 -14.24
CA LEU A 142 -12.43 -0.87 -15.41
C LEU A 142 -12.62 -2.27 -15.98
N LEU A 143 -11.54 -3.06 -16.07
CA LEU A 143 -11.61 -4.45 -16.50
C LEU A 143 -12.42 -5.31 -15.51
N GLU A 144 -12.21 -5.11 -14.20
CA GLU A 144 -12.95 -5.85 -13.17
C GLU A 144 -14.46 -5.53 -13.22
N VAL A 145 -14.83 -4.26 -13.40
CA VAL A 145 -16.23 -3.86 -13.58
C VAL A 145 -16.82 -4.45 -14.86
N ALA A 146 -16.06 -4.47 -15.97
CA ALA A 146 -16.52 -5.09 -17.21
C ALA A 146 -16.76 -6.60 -17.03
N VAL A 147 -15.83 -7.32 -16.40
CA VAL A 147 -15.97 -8.75 -16.08
C VAL A 147 -17.15 -8.99 -15.14
N GLY A 148 -17.36 -8.13 -14.14
CA GLY A 148 -18.52 -8.15 -13.26
C GLY A 148 -19.84 -7.95 -14.01
N ALA A 149 -19.89 -6.98 -14.92
CA ALA A 149 -21.08 -6.67 -15.71
C ALA A 149 -21.46 -7.78 -16.71
N THR A 150 -20.48 -8.51 -17.26
CA THR A 150 -20.77 -9.66 -18.14
C THR A 150 -21.35 -10.88 -17.42
N GLY A 151 -21.42 -10.88 -16.08
CA GLY A 151 -21.92 -12.03 -15.30
C GLY A 151 -21.00 -13.25 -15.32
N LEU A 152 -19.81 -13.15 -15.92
CA LEU A 152 -18.82 -14.24 -16.03
C LEU A 152 -18.34 -14.72 -14.65
N VAL A 153 -18.35 -13.81 -13.67
CA VAL A 153 -18.00 -14.09 -12.28
C VAL A 153 -18.81 -15.26 -11.72
N GLY A 154 -20.13 -15.33 -12.00
CA GLY A 154 -20.96 -16.44 -11.52
C GLY A 154 -20.55 -17.81 -12.08
N LYS A 155 -20.07 -17.86 -13.32
CA LYS A 155 -19.57 -19.10 -13.94
C LYS A 155 -18.17 -19.46 -13.45
N ALA A 156 -17.32 -18.47 -13.19
CA ALA A 156 -15.99 -18.65 -12.61
C ALA A 156 -16.06 -19.16 -11.16
N LEU A 157 -17.01 -18.69 -10.35
CA LEU A 157 -17.23 -19.18 -8.97
C LEU A 157 -17.63 -20.65 -8.91
N ARG A 158 -18.14 -21.26 -9.99
CA ARG A 158 -18.38 -22.71 -10.07
C ARG A 158 -17.09 -23.52 -10.24
N PHE A 159 -16.03 -22.90 -10.76
CA PHE A 159 -14.74 -23.53 -10.99
C PHE A 159 -13.76 -23.28 -9.83
N ILE A 160 -13.86 -22.13 -9.16
CA ILE A 160 -12.97 -21.73 -8.07
C ILE A 160 -13.47 -22.33 -6.76
N GLY A 161 -12.84 -23.43 -6.33
CA GLY A 161 -13.10 -24.04 -5.02
C GLY A 161 -12.47 -23.26 -3.86
N PRO A 162 -13.02 -23.38 -2.63
CA PRO A 162 -12.48 -22.71 -1.43
C PRO A 162 -11.03 -23.12 -1.11
N LEU A 163 -10.62 -24.32 -1.53
CA LEU A 163 -9.24 -24.80 -1.38
C LEU A 163 -8.26 -23.95 -2.20
N SER A 164 -8.60 -23.60 -3.44
CA SER A 164 -7.75 -22.76 -4.28
C SER A 164 -7.62 -21.36 -3.71
N VAL A 165 -8.73 -20.77 -3.25
CA VAL A 165 -8.73 -19.42 -2.66
C VAL A 165 -7.86 -19.37 -1.41
N SER A 166 -7.99 -20.37 -0.53
CA SER A 166 -7.17 -20.47 0.69
C SER A 166 -5.68 -20.51 0.37
N VAL A 167 -5.27 -21.38 -0.58
CA VAL A 167 -3.86 -21.50 -0.99
C VAL A 167 -3.32 -20.20 -1.56
N VAL A 168 -4.08 -19.50 -2.41
CA VAL A 168 -3.65 -18.22 -2.98
C VAL A 168 -3.48 -17.15 -1.90
N VAL A 169 -4.42 -17.06 -0.95
CA VAL A 169 -4.32 -16.11 0.17
C VAL A 169 -3.11 -16.42 1.06
N SER A 170 -2.83 -17.69 1.33
CA SER A 170 -1.62 -18.10 2.07
C SER A 170 -0.32 -17.73 1.34
N LEU A 171 -0.29 -17.89 0.00
CA LEU A 171 0.88 -17.51 -0.81
C LEU A 171 1.09 -16.00 -0.86
N ILE A 172 0.01 -15.22 -0.96
CA ILE A 172 0.08 -13.75 -0.85
C ILE A 172 0.66 -13.37 0.52
N GLY A 173 0.13 -13.93 1.61
CA GLY A 173 0.64 -13.69 2.96
C GLY A 173 2.12 -14.05 3.13
N LEU A 174 2.55 -15.20 2.58
CA LEU A 174 3.94 -15.64 2.63
C LEU A 174 4.87 -14.68 1.86
N SER A 175 4.40 -14.14 0.74
CA SER A 175 5.16 -13.17 -0.07
C SER A 175 5.38 -11.85 0.66
N LEU A 176 4.45 -11.45 1.52
CA LEU A 176 4.50 -10.20 2.29
C LEU A 176 5.33 -10.32 3.58
N TYR A 177 5.69 -11.53 4.04
CA TYR A 177 6.34 -11.76 5.32
C TYR A 177 7.66 -11.00 5.52
N LYS A 178 8.41 -10.74 4.45
CA LYS A 178 9.71 -10.04 4.51
C LYS A 178 9.60 -8.59 4.99
N ILE A 179 8.49 -7.94 4.67
CA ILE A 179 8.29 -6.51 4.92
C ILE A 179 8.24 -6.22 6.43
N PRO A 180 7.34 -6.82 7.23
CA PRO A 180 7.30 -6.57 8.67
C PRO A 180 8.59 -7.03 9.37
N LEU A 181 9.29 -8.05 8.85
CA LEU A 181 10.58 -8.47 9.40
C LEU A 181 11.64 -7.38 9.31
N GLU A 182 11.80 -6.76 8.13
CA GLU A 182 12.80 -5.71 7.92
C GLU A 182 12.53 -4.48 8.80
N TYR A 183 11.26 -4.10 8.97
CA TYR A 183 10.89 -2.97 9.84
C TYR A 183 10.97 -3.32 11.34
N ALA A 184 10.62 -4.55 11.73
CA ALA A 184 10.69 -4.99 13.12
C ALA A 184 12.14 -5.09 13.63
N GLN A 185 13.10 -5.45 12.77
CA GLN A 185 14.52 -5.53 13.13
C GLN A 185 15.09 -4.17 13.56
N SER A 186 14.60 -3.06 13.01
CA SER A 186 15.08 -1.72 13.36
C SER A 186 14.73 -1.33 14.81
N HIS A 187 13.66 -1.89 15.38
CA HIS A 187 13.20 -1.62 16.74
C HIS A 187 12.69 -2.90 17.43
N TRP A 188 13.58 -3.89 17.57
CA TRP A 188 13.28 -5.19 18.19
C TRP A 188 12.57 -5.13 19.56
N PRO A 189 12.79 -4.13 20.47
CA PRO A 189 12.11 -4.12 21.77
C PRO A 189 10.62 -3.82 21.70
N LEU A 190 10.16 -3.10 20.66
CA LEU A 190 8.73 -2.77 20.47
C LEU A 190 7.92 -3.95 19.92
N THR A 191 8.58 -5.01 19.45
CA THR A 191 7.91 -6.17 18.82
C THR A 191 7.55 -7.25 19.84
N ILE A 192 8.11 -7.20 21.06
CA ILE A 192 7.94 -8.22 22.11
C ILE A 192 6.95 -7.80 23.22
N MET A 193 6.48 -6.55 23.19
CA MET A 193 5.42 -6.01 24.05
C MET A 193 4.05 -6.12 23.37
#